data_AF-A0A0F8X377-F1
#
_entry.id   AF-A0A0F8X377-F1
#
_cell.length_a   1.000
_cell.length_b   1.000
_cell.length_c   1.000
_cell.angle_alpha   90.00
_cell.angle_beta   90.00
_cell.angle_gamma   90.00
#
_symmetry.space_group_name_H-M   'P 1'
#
loop_
_entity.id
_entity.type
_entity.pdbx_description
1 polymer ?
#
loop_
_entity_poly.entity_id
_entity_poly.type
_entity_poly.pdbx_seq_one_letter_code
_entity_poly.pdbx_strand_id
1 'polypeptide(L)'
;MSNPIIRKADRDDLPFLIPMSRRFVEESSLPFTFDVEATISYLTSMMESENTIVLVEYDDGVITGGILGSVDKDFCRESCAYVIKMYV
;
A
#
# COMPACT_ATOMS: atom_id res chain seq x y z
N MET A 1 15.82 -18.44 9.88
CA MET A 1 14.66 -17.65 9.45
C MET A 1 14.66 -16.39 10.29
N SER A 2 14.92 -15.25 9.67
CA SER A 2 14.74 -13.94 10.29
C SER A 2 13.26 -13.74 10.64
N ASN A 3 12.98 -12.93 11.65
CA ASN A 3 11.60 -12.50 11.89
C ASN A 3 11.24 -11.40 10.88
N PRO A 4 10.08 -11.48 10.21
CA PRO A 4 9.63 -10.41 9.33
C PRO A 4 9.48 -9.12 10.12
N ILE A 5 9.97 -8.02 9.55
CA ILE A 5 9.91 -6.69 10.14
C ILE A 5 8.79 -5.92 9.45
N ILE A 6 7.81 -5.48 10.24
CA ILE A 6 6.79 -4.54 9.75
C ILE A 6 7.28 -3.13 10.03
N ARG A 7 7.33 -2.29 8.99
CA ARG A 7 7.70 -0.88 9.12
C ARG A 7 6.84 0.01 8.24
N LYS A 8 6.83 1.32 8.54
CA LYS A 8 6.26 2.32 7.63
C LYS A 8 7.04 2.29 6.31
N ALA A 9 6.30 2.34 5.21
CA ALA A 9 6.86 2.44 3.88
C ALA A 9 7.35 3.86 3.60
N ASP A 10 8.38 3.98 2.79
CA ASP A 10 8.89 5.23 2.26
C ASP A 10 9.07 5.16 0.73
N ARG A 11 9.61 6.24 0.14
CA ARG A 11 9.75 6.35 -1.32
C ARG A 11 10.70 5.30 -1.90
N ASP A 12 11.65 4.77 -1.13
CA ASP A 12 12.58 3.75 -1.61
C ASP A 12 11.89 2.37 -1.77
N ASP A 13 10.69 2.23 -1.22
CA ASP A 13 9.87 1.01 -1.35
C ASP A 13 9.03 0.99 -2.64
N LEU A 14 8.89 2.11 -3.34
CA LEU A 14 8.08 2.22 -4.56
C LEU A 14 8.45 1.17 -5.63
N PRO A 15 9.74 0.89 -5.93
CA PRO A 15 10.11 -0.13 -6.91
C PRO A 15 9.59 -1.53 -6.59
N PHE A 16 9.30 -1.84 -5.32
CA PHE A 16 8.75 -3.13 -4.88
C PHE A 16 7.22 -3.10 -4.80
N LEU A 17 6.65 -2.00 -4.34
CA LEU A 17 5.20 -1.83 -4.19
C LEU A 17 4.46 -1.73 -5.53
N ILE A 18 5.09 -1.18 -6.56
CA ILE A 18 4.48 -1.04 -7.90
C ILE A 18 4.24 -2.43 -8.55
N PRO A 19 5.25 -3.33 -8.65
CA PRO A 19 5.01 -4.70 -9.10
C PRO A 19 3.99 -5.46 -8.25
N MET A 20 4.01 -5.26 -6.93
CA MET A 20 3.05 -5.90 -6.03
C MET A 20 1.61 -5.43 -6.30
N SER A 21 1.42 -4.12 -6.51
CA SER A 21 0.13 -3.54 -6.87
C SER A 21 -0.37 -4.07 -8.22
N ARG A 22 0.53 -4.20 -9.21
CA ARG A 22 0.19 -4.82 -10.50
C ARG A 22 -0.28 -6.26 -10.33
N ARG A 23 0.50 -7.07 -9.62
CA ARG A 23 0.16 -8.48 -9.36
C ARG A 23 -1.17 -8.60 -8.62
N PHE A 24 -1.43 -7.75 -7.63
CA PHE A 24 -2.72 -7.72 -6.95
C PHE A 24 -3.87 -7.48 -7.94
N VAL A 25 -3.75 -6.52 -8.85
CA VAL A 25 -4.78 -6.28 -9.88
C VAL A 25 -4.93 -7.48 -10.81
N GLU A 26 -3.82 -8.03 -11.31
CA GLU A 26 -3.80 -9.14 -12.27
C GLU A 26 -4.29 -10.47 -11.68
N GLU A 27 -4.02 -10.73 -10.40
CA GLU A 27 -4.35 -11.97 -9.70
C GLU A 27 -5.68 -11.88 -8.93
N SER A 28 -6.22 -10.67 -8.71
CA SER A 28 -7.54 -10.49 -8.10
C SER A 28 -8.67 -10.79 -9.09
N SER A 29 -9.81 -11.24 -8.58
CA SER A 29 -11.06 -11.32 -9.34
C SER A 29 -11.82 -9.99 -9.39
N LEU A 30 -11.20 -8.90 -8.91
CA LEU A 30 -11.83 -7.60 -8.79
C LEU A 30 -11.71 -6.83 -10.11
N PRO A 31 -12.69 -6.01 -10.49
CA PRO A 31 -12.70 -5.27 -11.75
C PRO A 31 -11.79 -4.03 -11.68
N PHE A 32 -10.54 -4.20 -11.27
CA PHE A 32 -9.56 -3.13 -11.19
C PHE A 32 -8.71 -3.05 -12.47
N THR A 33 -8.26 -1.84 -12.78
CA THR A 33 -7.31 -1.57 -13.85
C THR A 33 -6.00 -1.08 -13.26
N PHE A 34 -4.88 -1.54 -13.80
CA PHE A 34 -3.56 -1.10 -13.35
C PHE A 34 -3.00 -0.02 -14.29
N ASP A 35 -2.67 1.14 -13.73
CA ASP A 35 -1.93 2.20 -14.39
C ASP A 35 -0.70 2.56 -13.54
N VAL A 36 0.49 2.56 -14.16
CA VAL A 36 1.75 2.70 -13.44
C VAL A 36 1.95 4.12 -12.89
N GLU A 37 1.60 5.16 -13.67
CA GLU A 37 1.81 6.55 -13.29
C GLU A 37 0.83 6.95 -12.18
N ALA A 38 -0.43 6.54 -12.32
CA ALA A 38 -1.45 6.72 -11.30
C ALA A 38 -1.08 5.99 -10.01
N THR A 39 -0.54 4.76 -10.10
CA THR A 39 -0.11 4.00 -8.92
C THR A 39 1.07 4.68 -8.21
N ILE A 40 2.08 5.15 -8.95
CA ILE A 40 3.22 5.90 -8.39
C ILE A 40 2.72 7.15 -7.66
N SER A 41 1.89 7.94 -8.34
CA SER A 41 1.34 9.18 -7.80
C SER A 41 0.51 8.92 -6.54
N TYR A 42 -0.34 7.89 -6.57
CA TYR A 42 -1.18 7.50 -5.45
C TYR A 42 -0.35 7.04 -4.25
N LEU A 43 0.55 6.06 -4.42
CA LEU A 43 1.38 5.53 -3.33
C LEU A 43 2.26 6.63 -2.70
N THR A 44 2.85 7.50 -3.54
CA THR A 44 3.64 8.64 -3.05
C THR A 44 2.80 9.56 -2.18
N SER A 45 1.60 9.92 -2.65
CA SER A 45 0.66 10.77 -1.90
C SER A 45 0.25 10.13 -0.57
N MET A 46 0.06 8.81 -0.53
CA MET A 46 -0.33 8.07 0.67
C MET A 46 0.83 7.89 1.66
N MET A 47 2.07 7.83 1.21
CA MET A 47 3.24 7.81 2.09
C MET A 47 3.49 9.17 2.77
N GLU A 48 3.17 10.25 2.06
CA GLU A 48 3.40 11.64 2.49
C GLU A 48 2.26 12.24 3.29
N SER A 49 1.04 11.72 3.15
CA SER A 49 -0.11 12.21 3.90
C SER A 49 0.00 11.87 5.39
N GLU A 50 -0.34 12.83 6.24
CA GLU A 50 -0.40 12.66 7.71
C GLU A 50 -1.58 11.79 8.15
N ASN A 51 -2.57 11.61 7.26
CA ASN A 51 -3.81 10.89 7.53
C ASN A 51 -3.75 9.42 7.10
N THR A 52 -2.63 8.99 6.54
CA THR A 52 -2.46 7.68 5.93
C THR A 52 -1.23 6.99 6.48
N ILE A 53 -1.25 5.66 6.47
CA ILE A 53 -0.10 4.83 6.78
C ILE A 53 0.00 3.71 5.77
N VAL A 54 1.16 3.60 5.14
CA VAL A 54 1.52 2.43 4.35
C VAL A 54 2.51 1.63 5.19
N LEU A 55 2.18 0.38 5.49
CA LEU A 55 3.03 -0.56 6.18
C LEU A 55 3.50 -1.62 5.20
N VAL A 56 4.79 -1.95 5.23
CA VAL A 56 5.37 -3.04 4.46
C VAL A 56 5.89 -4.12 5.39
N GLU A 57 5.68 -5.36 4.99
CA GLU A 57 6.37 -6.51 5.56
C GLU A 57 7.68 -6.71 4.80
N TYR A 58 8.80 -6.71 5.53
CA TYR A 58 10.13 -6.92 5.00
C TYR A 58 10.73 -8.19 5.59
N ASP A 59 11.06 -9.16 4.73
CA ASP A 59 11.75 -10.39 5.08
C ASP A 59 12.97 -10.59 4.17
N ASP A 60 14.13 -10.71 4.80
CA ASP A 60 15.42 -11.02 4.16
C ASP A 60 15.74 -10.25 2.85
N GLY A 61 15.57 -8.92 2.84
CA GLY A 61 15.88 -8.12 1.65
C GLY A 61 14.68 -7.84 0.73
N VAL A 62 13.54 -8.47 1.00
CA VAL A 62 12.39 -8.50 0.09
C VAL A 62 11.14 -7.98 0.80
N ILE A 63 10.40 -7.11 0.12
CA ILE A 63 9.06 -6.73 0.55
C ILE A 63 8.08 -7.81 0.13
N THR A 64 7.46 -8.48 1.11
CA THR A 64 6.57 -9.63 0.92
C THR A 64 5.09 -9.26 0.95
N GLY A 65 4.75 -8.11 1.53
CA GLY A 65 3.36 -7.63 1.58
C GLY A 65 3.24 -6.16 1.97
N GLY A 66 2.04 -5.61 1.78
CA GLY A 66 1.73 -4.22 2.12
C GLY A 66 0.32 -4.03 2.66
N ILE A 67 0.16 -3.12 3.62
CA ILE A 67 -1.13 -2.66 4.13
C ILE A 67 -1.19 -1.15 4.01
N LEU A 68 -2.22 -0.63 3.37
CA LEU A 68 -2.53 0.80 3.35
C LEU A 68 -3.73 1.06 4.25
N GLY A 69 -3.52 1.91 5.25
CA GLY A 69 -4.57 2.50 6.07
C GLY A 69 -4.75 3.97 5.74
N SER A 70 -5.99 4.42 5.61
CA SER A 70 -6.33 5.84 5.50
C SER A 70 -7.37 6.21 6.54
N VAL A 71 -7.20 7.38 7.16
CA VAL A 71 -8.20 8.04 8.00
C VAL A 71 -8.68 9.26 7.23
N ASP A 72 -9.84 9.17 6.59
CA ASP A 72 -10.39 10.31 5.87
C ASP A 72 -11.57 10.94 6.65
N LYS A 73 -11.79 12.24 6.40
CA LYS A 73 -13.04 12.89 6.81
C LYS A 73 -14.04 12.66 5.69
N ASP A 74 -14.87 11.63 5.83
CA ASP A 74 -16.02 11.47 4.95
C ASP A 74 -16.98 12.67 5.12
N PHE A 75 -17.88 12.86 4.15
CA PHE A 75 -18.92 13.91 4.14
C PHE A 75 -19.81 13.93 5.41
N CYS A 76 -19.78 12.86 6.20
CA CYS A 76 -20.39 12.76 7.53
C CYS A 76 -19.32 13.07 8.58
N ARG A 77 -19.65 13.91 9.58
CA ARG A 77 -18.77 14.47 10.64
C ARG A 77 -18.01 13.47 11.54
N GLU A 78 -17.68 12.26 11.09
CA GLU A 78 -17.01 11.20 11.84
C GLU A 78 -15.84 10.62 11.02
N SER A 79 -14.73 10.30 11.69
CA SER A 79 -13.56 9.71 11.04
C SER A 79 -13.80 8.23 10.71
N CYS A 80 -13.60 7.86 9.45
CA CYS A 80 -13.69 6.47 8.98
C CYS A 80 -12.28 5.93 8.68
N ALA A 81 -12.02 4.67 9.04
CA ALA A 81 -10.77 3.98 8.74
C ALA A 81 -11.00 2.95 7.62
N TYR A 82 -10.24 3.07 6.53
CA TYR A 82 -10.25 2.11 5.43
C TYR A 82 -8.92 1.35 5.41
N VAL A 83 -8.98 0.01 5.34
CA VAL A 83 -7.80 -0.86 5.26
C VAL A 83 -7.82 -1.57 3.91
N ILE A 84 -6.84 -1.25 3.06
CA ILE A 84 -6.58 -1.98 1.82
C ILE A 84 -5.37 -2.87 2.06
N LYS A 85 -5.56 -4.17 1.92
CA LYS A 85 -4.50 -5.15 2.12
C LYS A 85 -4.06 -5.75 0.80
N MET A 86 -2.77 -5.60 0.49
CA MET A 86 -2.10 -6.17 -0.68
C MET A 86 -1.28 -7.37 -0.21
N TYR A 87 -1.72 -8.58 -0.60
CA TYR A 87 -0.96 -9.80 -0.40
C TYR A 87 -0.41 -10.30 -1.75
N VAL A 88 0.67 -11.07 -1.65
CA VAL A 88 1.12 -12.02 -2.66
C VAL A 88 0.60 -13.40 -2.28
#